data_AF-A0A4R3JBK4-F1
#
_entry.id   AF-A0A4R3JBK4-F1
#
_cell.length_a   1.000
_cell.length_b   1.000
_cell.length_c   1.000
_cell.angle_alpha   90.00
_cell.angle_beta   90.00
_cell.angle_gamma   90.00
#
_symmetry.space_group_name_H-M   'P 1'
#
loop_
_entity.id
_entity.type
_entity.pdbx_description
1 polymer ?
#
loop_
_entity_poly.entity_id
_entity_poly.type
_entity_poly.pdbx_seq_one_letter_code
_entity_poly.pdbx_strand_id
1 'polypeptide(L)'
;MYGYHKKRYHRLCICLLSVIFSIACPVYAADTPPSSDTLSAHNTLLLDTAQSLSTMTDRTEEMKNLLIDAQIQEARQYQMMRLRIQWLYETGYSSFLEQLLGASDFPDFLNRSEQIRSLITYDRNQLTELSNLRSSIEADAALLTKQCDLLRASRDALSMEYEKLLILLNQQNTASGVSVFPEVFSRIPELIARADEQIEEGQLAADQGIHAPSSEIRDPDPSLNDDISDNTSNVADSESTVDENEEDDEIAPPPFAPPPSFSVSASESLLLSALIQCEAGTEDYTAMTALASCILNRVSSPLFPNSISGVIESEPLFSSVSDGRIEALLYGDIDSVCQNAVFDAISGTNPIGSCLYFSPASSSASGATFGSFTFY
;
A
#
# COMPACT_ATOMS: atom_id res chain seq x y z
N MET A 1 14.84 -3.09 -4.55
CA MET A 1 14.32 -3.78 -3.34
C MET A 1 13.97 -5.26 -3.53
N TYR A 2 13.62 -5.74 -4.74
CA TYR A 2 13.25 -7.14 -5.04
C TYR A 2 14.22 -8.24 -4.56
N GLY A 3 15.54 -7.98 -4.58
CA GLY A 3 16.53 -8.94 -4.12
C GLY A 3 16.53 -9.21 -2.60
N TYR A 4 15.90 -8.33 -1.81
CA TYR A 4 15.88 -8.43 -0.35
C TYR A 4 14.84 -9.44 0.15
N HIS A 5 13.65 -9.44 -0.46
CA HIS A 5 12.57 -10.37 -0.12
C HIS A 5 12.94 -11.82 -0.48
N LYS A 6 13.50 -12.04 -1.68
CA LYS A 6 13.93 -13.39 -2.14
C LYS A 6 14.95 -14.07 -1.21
N LYS A 7 15.83 -13.28 -0.56
CA LYS A 7 16.81 -13.80 0.42
C LYS A 7 16.20 -14.13 1.79
N ARG A 8 15.11 -13.45 2.19
CA ARG A 8 14.35 -13.80 3.40
C ARG A 8 13.59 -15.12 3.21
N TYR A 9 12.90 -15.30 2.09
CA TYR A 9 12.16 -16.54 1.80
C TYR A 9 13.08 -17.78 1.70
N HIS A 10 14.29 -17.65 1.16
CA HIS A 10 15.23 -18.77 1.10
C HIS A 10 15.71 -19.22 2.50
N ARG A 11 15.83 -18.29 3.46
CA ARG A 11 16.15 -18.61 4.85
C ARG A 11 14.97 -19.25 5.59
N LEU A 12 13.73 -18.85 5.27
CA LEU A 12 12.50 -19.47 5.78
C LEU A 12 12.32 -20.92 5.26
N CYS A 13 12.57 -21.17 3.97
CA CYS A 13 12.44 -22.52 3.38
C CYS A 13 13.46 -23.55 3.90
N ILE A 14 14.69 -23.13 4.23
CA ILE A 14 15.72 -24.05 4.76
C ILE A 14 15.37 -24.50 6.20
N CYS A 15 14.67 -23.68 6.97
CA CYS A 15 14.21 -24.03 8.32
C CYS A 15 12.96 -24.94 8.34
N LEU A 16 12.13 -24.90 7.29
CA LEU A 16 10.96 -25.79 7.16
C LEU A 16 11.35 -27.28 7.09
N LEU A 17 12.52 -27.60 6.53
CA LEU A 17 13.02 -28.98 6.47
C LEU A 17 13.55 -29.50 7.82
N SER A 18 13.97 -28.63 8.74
CA SER A 18 14.51 -29.06 10.04
C SER A 18 13.43 -29.36 11.09
N VAL A 19 12.24 -28.76 10.97
CA VAL A 19 11.15 -28.96 11.94
C VAL A 19 10.34 -30.23 11.64
N ILE A 20 10.23 -30.61 10.35
CA ILE A 20 9.49 -31.81 9.91
C ILE A 20 10.18 -33.11 10.39
N PHE A 21 11.49 -33.09 10.66
CA PHE A 21 12.24 -34.31 11.04
C PHE A 21 12.09 -34.70 12.52
N SER A 22 11.43 -33.90 13.35
CA SER A 22 11.30 -34.18 14.80
C SER A 22 9.96 -34.82 15.20
N ILE A 23 9.06 -35.07 14.26
CA ILE A 23 7.78 -35.74 14.51
C ILE A 23 7.93 -37.25 14.22
N ALA A 24 8.75 -37.92 15.04
CA ALA A 24 8.69 -39.38 15.15
C ALA A 24 7.70 -39.71 16.26
N CYS A 25 6.44 -39.99 15.90
CA CYS A 25 5.48 -40.56 16.84
C CYS A 25 6.02 -41.91 17.35
N PRO A 26 6.33 -42.07 18.65
CA PRO A 26 6.57 -43.38 19.19
C PRO A 26 5.22 -44.12 19.25
N VAL A 27 5.07 -45.14 18.41
CA VAL A 27 4.06 -46.18 18.61
C VAL A 27 4.45 -46.90 19.90
N TYR A 28 3.73 -46.67 20.99
CA TYR A 28 3.89 -47.43 22.22
C TYR A 28 2.60 -48.13 22.60
N ALA A 29 2.74 -49.42 22.89
CA ALA A 29 1.66 -50.37 23.11
C ALA A 29 0.81 -50.03 24.34
N ALA A 30 -0.48 -50.30 24.21
CA ALA A 30 -1.41 -50.35 25.34
C ALA A 30 -0.91 -51.35 26.40
N ASP A 31 -1.23 -51.07 27.66
CA ASP A 31 -1.07 -51.93 28.85
C ASP A 31 0.18 -51.69 29.73
N THR A 32 0.34 -50.47 30.27
CA THR A 32 1.03 -50.25 31.56
C THR A 32 0.39 -49.07 32.32
N PRO A 33 0.25 -49.12 33.67
CA PRO A 33 -0.34 -48.03 34.45
C PRO A 33 0.47 -46.73 34.29
N PRO A 34 -0.16 -45.55 34.39
CA PRO A 34 0.50 -44.27 34.10
C PRO A 34 1.62 -44.04 35.11
N SER A 35 2.87 -44.16 34.66
CA SER A 35 4.04 -43.84 35.48
C SER A 35 4.23 -42.32 35.53
N SER A 36 4.85 -41.80 36.58
CA SER A 36 5.22 -40.37 36.66
C SER A 36 6.03 -39.90 35.44
N ASP A 37 6.75 -40.84 34.84
CA ASP A 37 7.61 -40.63 33.68
C ASP A 37 6.80 -40.34 32.41
N THR A 38 5.62 -40.95 32.23
CA THR A 38 4.74 -40.65 31.07
C THR A 38 4.15 -39.25 31.15
N LEU A 39 3.83 -38.78 32.36
CA LEU A 39 3.25 -37.44 32.57
C LEU A 39 4.31 -36.34 32.42
N SER A 40 5.55 -36.60 32.87
CA SER A 40 6.68 -35.72 32.61
C SER A 40 7.00 -35.64 31.11
N ALA A 41 6.93 -36.76 30.38
CA ALA A 41 7.20 -36.80 28.94
C ALA A 41 6.13 -36.06 28.11
N HIS A 42 4.85 -36.19 28.45
CA HIS A 42 3.81 -35.41 27.78
C HIS A 42 3.92 -33.91 28.09
N ASN A 43 4.29 -33.52 29.31
CA ASN A 43 4.48 -32.10 29.65
C ASN A 43 5.65 -31.46 28.88
N THR A 44 6.75 -32.18 28.66
CA THR A 44 7.86 -31.65 27.86
C THR A 44 7.51 -31.54 26.39
N LEU A 45 6.82 -32.54 25.83
CA LEU A 45 6.31 -32.51 24.45
C LEU A 45 5.31 -31.36 24.26
N LEU A 46 4.40 -31.16 25.21
CA LEU A 46 3.44 -30.07 25.18
C LEU A 46 4.13 -28.71 25.18
N LEU A 47 5.17 -28.54 26.01
CA LEU A 47 5.91 -27.28 26.06
C LEU A 47 6.64 -27.00 24.74
N ASP A 48 7.26 -28.01 24.14
CA ASP A 48 7.96 -27.89 22.86
C ASP A 48 6.99 -27.58 21.71
N THR A 49 5.86 -28.29 21.65
CA THR A 49 4.80 -28.02 20.65
C THR A 49 4.16 -26.65 20.83
N ALA A 50 3.93 -26.20 22.07
CA ALA A 50 3.42 -24.85 22.34
C ALA A 50 4.43 -23.75 21.94
N GLN A 51 5.73 -23.96 22.20
CA GLN A 51 6.78 -23.05 21.75
C GLN A 51 6.87 -23.01 20.22
N SER A 52 6.85 -24.18 19.58
CA SER A 52 6.85 -24.28 18.11
C SER A 52 5.63 -23.55 17.51
N LEU A 53 4.43 -23.76 18.06
CA LEU A 53 3.21 -23.08 17.64
C LEU A 53 3.35 -21.55 17.74
N SER A 54 3.83 -21.02 18.88
CA SER A 54 4.06 -19.58 19.04
C SER A 54 5.02 -19.02 17.98
N THR A 55 6.12 -19.73 17.69
CA THR A 55 7.04 -19.26 16.66
C THR A 55 6.46 -19.34 15.25
N MET A 56 5.55 -20.29 14.99
CA MET A 56 4.86 -20.40 13.71
C MET A 56 3.76 -19.34 13.55
N THR A 57 3.07 -18.97 14.64
CA THR A 57 2.08 -17.88 14.63
C THR A 57 2.75 -16.55 14.31
N ASP A 58 3.87 -16.23 14.97
CA ASP A 58 4.58 -14.96 14.72
C ASP A 58 5.09 -14.87 13.27
N ARG A 59 5.59 -15.98 12.71
CA ARG A 59 6.02 -16.04 11.31
C ARG A 59 4.88 -15.88 10.31
N THR A 60 3.70 -16.42 10.63
CA THR A 60 2.51 -16.30 9.78
C THR A 60 2.03 -14.86 9.74
N GLU A 61 2.06 -14.18 10.89
CA GLU A 61 1.77 -12.75 11.01
C GLU A 61 2.76 -11.89 10.19
N GLU A 62 4.07 -12.17 10.28
CA GLU A 62 5.08 -11.50 9.46
C GLU A 62 4.85 -11.70 7.96
N MET A 63 4.55 -12.92 7.52
CA MET A 63 4.28 -13.22 6.12
C MET A 63 3.01 -12.52 5.61
N LYS A 64 1.95 -12.48 6.43
CA LYS A 64 0.72 -11.75 6.13
C LYS A 64 1.00 -10.27 5.91
N ASN A 65 1.74 -9.63 6.82
CA ASN A 65 2.07 -8.21 6.72
C ASN A 65 2.89 -7.90 5.46
N LEU A 66 3.87 -8.74 5.11
CA LEU A 66 4.63 -8.60 3.87
C LEU A 66 3.77 -8.74 2.61
N LEU A 67 2.77 -9.62 2.63
CA LEU A 67 1.84 -9.82 1.52
C LEU A 67 0.94 -8.59 1.34
N ILE A 68 0.45 -8.01 2.44
CA ILE A 68 -0.34 -6.77 2.43
C ILE A 68 0.51 -5.61 1.89
N ASP A 69 1.76 -5.46 2.33
CA ASP A 69 2.67 -4.44 1.83
C ASP A 69 2.91 -4.57 0.32
N ALA A 70 3.07 -5.81 -0.19
CA ALA A 70 3.23 -6.08 -1.60
C ALA A 70 1.96 -5.74 -2.42
N GLN A 71 0.77 -6.04 -1.89
CA GLN A 71 -0.51 -5.66 -2.51
C GLN A 71 -0.69 -4.14 -2.58
N ILE A 72 -0.32 -3.42 -1.51
CA ILE A 72 -0.34 -1.95 -1.51
C ILE A 72 0.61 -1.41 -2.58
N GLN A 73 1.80 -1.99 -2.72
CA GLN A 73 2.75 -1.61 -3.77
C GLN A 73 2.19 -1.86 -5.18
N GLU A 74 1.54 -3.00 -5.41
CA GLU A 74 0.90 -3.31 -6.69
C GLU A 74 -0.20 -2.30 -7.01
N ALA A 75 -1.09 -2.01 -6.05
CA ALA A 75 -2.17 -1.04 -6.22
C ALA A 75 -1.63 0.36 -6.54
N ARG A 76 -0.56 0.79 -5.88
CA ARG A 76 0.12 2.06 -6.18
C ARG A 76 0.70 2.06 -7.59
N GLN A 77 1.45 1.03 -7.98
CA GLN A 77 2.05 0.94 -9.31
C GLN A 77 0.98 0.94 -10.41
N TYR A 78 -0.11 0.21 -10.20
CA TYR A 78 -1.26 0.18 -11.11
C TYR A 78 -1.91 1.56 -11.24
N GLN A 79 -2.15 2.23 -10.11
CA GLN A 79 -2.72 3.58 -10.10
C GLN A 79 -1.83 4.58 -10.85
N MET A 80 -0.51 4.58 -10.61
CA MET A 80 0.42 5.48 -11.30
C MET A 80 0.38 5.26 -12.82
N MET A 81 0.36 4.00 -13.27
CA MET A 81 0.25 3.67 -14.69
C MET A 81 -1.08 4.13 -15.29
N ARG A 82 -2.18 4.01 -14.54
CA ARG A 82 -3.50 4.52 -14.94
C ARG A 82 -3.49 6.03 -15.10
N LEU A 83 -2.92 6.76 -14.14
CA LEU A 83 -2.82 8.22 -14.20
C LEU A 83 -1.94 8.66 -15.39
N ARG A 84 -0.87 7.92 -15.70
CA ARG A 84 -0.03 8.22 -16.86
C ARG A 84 -0.73 7.97 -18.19
N ILE A 85 -1.47 6.87 -18.31
CA ILE A 85 -2.30 6.60 -19.49
C ILE A 85 -3.36 7.70 -19.60
N GLN A 86 -4.04 8.04 -18.50
CA GLN A 86 -5.04 9.10 -18.49
C GLN A 86 -4.45 10.44 -18.95
N TRP A 87 -3.29 10.84 -18.44
CA TRP A 87 -2.57 12.05 -18.87
C TRP A 87 -2.26 12.03 -20.38
N LEU A 88 -1.85 10.88 -20.91
CA LEU A 88 -1.58 10.71 -22.34
C LEU A 88 -2.84 10.95 -23.21
N TYR A 89 -4.03 10.59 -22.72
CA TYR A 89 -5.30 10.83 -23.42
C TYR A 89 -5.82 12.27 -23.21
N GLU A 90 -5.69 12.82 -22.01
CA GLU A 90 -6.19 14.15 -21.62
C GLU A 90 -5.42 15.30 -22.29
N THR A 91 -4.10 15.16 -22.46
CA THR A 91 -3.29 16.13 -23.19
C THR A 91 -3.63 16.19 -24.69
N GLY A 92 -4.56 15.33 -25.14
CA GLY A 92 -4.99 15.22 -26.53
C GLY A 92 -3.92 14.51 -27.34
N TYR A 93 -4.32 13.52 -28.14
CA TYR A 93 -3.44 12.85 -29.10
C TYR A 93 -2.98 13.80 -30.22
N SER A 94 -2.20 14.82 -29.89
CA SER A 94 -1.11 15.24 -30.76
C SER A 94 -0.06 14.15 -30.67
N SER A 95 -0.30 13.09 -31.45
CA SER A 95 0.44 11.84 -31.45
C SER A 95 1.95 12.05 -31.28
N PHE A 96 2.69 11.13 -30.67
CA PHE A 96 4.17 11.17 -30.68
C PHE A 96 4.75 11.55 -32.05
N LEU A 97 4.04 11.19 -33.11
CA LEU A 97 4.28 11.60 -34.49
C LEU A 97 4.10 13.11 -34.73
N GLU A 98 3.08 13.77 -34.21
CA GLU A 98 2.94 15.23 -34.20
C GLU A 98 4.00 15.93 -33.34
N GLN A 99 4.35 15.40 -32.16
CA GLN A 99 5.45 15.94 -31.36
C GLN A 99 6.80 15.86 -32.11
N LEU A 100 7.01 14.76 -32.86
CA LEU A 100 8.15 14.57 -33.75
C LEU A 100 8.11 15.49 -34.97
N LEU A 101 6.95 15.61 -35.64
CA LEU A 101 6.78 16.42 -36.84
C LEU A 101 6.72 17.92 -36.55
N GLY A 102 6.39 18.31 -35.31
CA GLY A 102 6.46 19.68 -34.79
C GLY A 102 7.85 20.08 -34.29
N ALA A 103 8.88 19.27 -34.53
CA ALA A 103 10.27 19.64 -34.26
C ALA A 103 10.72 20.79 -35.18
N SER A 104 11.41 21.77 -34.59
CA SER A 104 11.85 22.97 -35.30
C SER A 104 13.09 22.74 -36.18
N ASP A 105 13.96 21.80 -35.79
CA ASP A 105 15.15 21.38 -36.53
C ASP A 105 15.49 19.89 -36.29
N PHE A 106 16.48 19.38 -37.02
CA PHE A 106 16.87 17.96 -36.93
C PHE A 106 17.44 17.56 -35.55
N PRO A 107 18.24 18.39 -34.86
CA PRO A 107 18.62 18.15 -33.46
C PRO A 107 17.42 18.03 -32.50
N ASP A 108 16.44 18.94 -32.59
CA ASP A 108 15.21 18.89 -31.79
C ASP A 108 14.40 17.62 -32.10
N PHE A 109 14.29 17.25 -33.38
CA PHE A 109 13.67 15.98 -33.79
C PHE A 109 14.35 14.76 -33.14
N LEU A 110 15.68 14.69 -33.16
CA LEU A 110 16.42 13.58 -32.55
C LEU A 110 16.22 13.55 -31.03
N ASN A 111 16.28 14.69 -30.37
CA ASN A 111 16.06 14.79 -28.93
C ASN A 111 14.66 14.29 -28.55
N ARG A 112 13.62 14.76 -29.24
CA ARG A 112 12.23 14.28 -29.05
C ARG A 112 12.09 12.80 -29.34
N SER A 113 12.76 12.28 -30.38
CA SER A 113 12.72 10.85 -30.73
C SER A 113 13.34 9.95 -29.66
N GLU A 114 14.43 10.39 -29.03
CA GLU A 114 15.04 9.67 -27.91
C GLU A 114 14.16 9.74 -26.66
N GLN A 115 13.53 10.90 -26.37
CA GLN A 115 12.59 11.05 -25.26
C GLN A 115 11.36 10.14 -25.38
N ILE A 116 10.75 10.09 -26.57
CA ILE A 116 9.60 9.20 -26.85
C ILE A 116 10.03 7.73 -26.70
N ARG A 117 11.25 7.39 -27.13
CA ARG A 117 11.77 6.02 -27.00
C ARG A 117 12.01 5.66 -25.53
N SER A 118 12.59 6.54 -24.73
CA SER A 118 12.78 6.30 -23.29
C SER A 118 11.44 6.09 -22.60
N LEU A 119 10.44 6.90 -22.93
CA LEU A 119 9.08 6.79 -22.39
C LEU A 119 8.46 5.42 -22.65
N ILE A 120 8.43 5.00 -23.92
CA ILE A 120 7.85 3.69 -24.31
C ILE A 120 8.62 2.54 -23.66
N THR A 121 9.93 2.68 -23.50
CA THR A 121 10.77 1.67 -22.84
C THR A 121 10.45 1.59 -21.35
N TYR A 122 10.30 2.74 -20.68
CA TYR A 122 9.92 2.82 -19.28
C TYR A 122 8.55 2.19 -19.03
N ASP A 123 7.52 2.57 -19.80
CA ASP A 123 6.16 2.04 -19.60
C ASP A 123 6.11 0.52 -19.82
N ARG A 124 6.87 0.00 -20.79
CA ARG A 124 7.04 -1.46 -20.97
C ARG A 124 7.74 -2.13 -19.80
N ASN A 125 8.76 -1.48 -19.25
CA ASN A 125 9.46 -2.00 -18.08
C ASN A 125 8.54 -1.99 -16.85
N GLN A 126 7.75 -0.93 -16.63
CA GLN A 126 6.76 -0.86 -15.54
C GLN A 126 5.70 -1.95 -15.65
N LEU A 127 5.17 -2.22 -16.85
CA LEU A 127 4.26 -3.34 -17.09
C LEU A 127 4.91 -4.70 -16.78
N THR A 128 6.18 -4.86 -17.12
CA THR A 128 6.94 -6.07 -16.84
C THR A 128 7.16 -6.25 -15.34
N GLU A 129 7.50 -5.17 -14.63
CA GLU A 129 7.65 -5.17 -13.17
C GLU A 129 6.34 -5.49 -12.46
N LEU A 130 5.22 -4.90 -12.89
CA LEU A 130 3.89 -5.19 -12.35
C LEU A 130 3.50 -6.65 -12.58
N SER A 131 3.75 -7.18 -13.78
CA SER A 131 3.52 -8.60 -14.07
C SER A 131 4.36 -9.52 -13.17
N ASN A 132 5.63 -9.17 -12.92
CA ASN A 132 6.50 -9.92 -12.03
C ASN A 132 6.05 -9.80 -10.56
N LEU A 133 5.56 -8.63 -10.14
CA LEU A 133 5.04 -8.38 -8.80
C LEU A 133 3.84 -9.26 -8.52
N ARG A 134 2.87 -9.26 -9.44
CA ARG A 134 1.69 -10.10 -9.34
C ARG A 134 2.04 -11.58 -9.26
N SER A 135 2.98 -12.05 -10.09
CA SER A 135 3.47 -13.43 -10.00
C SER A 135 4.13 -13.75 -8.65
N SER A 136 4.84 -12.78 -8.05
CA SER A 136 5.40 -12.94 -6.70
C SER A 136 4.30 -12.98 -5.64
N ILE A 137 3.28 -12.11 -5.71
CA ILE A 137 2.14 -12.08 -4.78
C ILE A 137 1.37 -13.40 -4.84
N GLU A 138 1.12 -13.93 -6.03
CA GLU A 138 0.48 -15.25 -6.21
C GLU A 138 1.31 -16.37 -5.57
N ALA A 139 2.63 -16.34 -5.73
CA ALA A 139 3.52 -17.32 -5.12
C ALA A 139 3.58 -17.20 -3.59
N ASP A 140 3.61 -15.97 -3.07
CA ASP A 140 3.64 -15.68 -1.64
C ASP A 140 2.30 -16.01 -0.97
N ALA A 141 1.17 -15.76 -1.64
CA ALA A 141 -0.17 -16.18 -1.21
C ALA A 141 -0.27 -17.72 -1.13
N ALA A 142 0.26 -18.43 -2.14
CA ALA A 142 0.32 -19.89 -2.13
C ALA A 142 1.27 -20.45 -1.04
N LEU A 143 2.29 -19.69 -0.64
CA LEU A 143 3.15 -20.04 0.49
C LEU A 143 2.40 -19.82 1.81
N LEU A 144 1.71 -18.68 1.95
CA LEU A 144 0.93 -18.35 3.13
C LEU A 144 -0.17 -19.38 3.40
N THR A 145 -0.91 -19.81 2.38
CA THR A 145 -1.93 -20.87 2.55
C THR A 145 -1.32 -22.19 3.06
N LYS A 146 -0.18 -22.61 2.49
CA LYS A 146 0.55 -23.79 3.00
C LYS A 146 1.03 -23.61 4.43
N GLN A 147 1.48 -22.42 4.80
CA GLN A 147 1.90 -22.11 6.17
C GLN A 147 0.72 -22.17 7.15
N CYS A 148 -0.44 -21.62 6.77
CA CYS A 148 -1.69 -21.72 7.53
C CYS A 148 -2.14 -23.18 7.72
N ASP A 149 -2.02 -24.02 6.68
CA ASP A 149 -2.34 -25.45 6.77
C ASP A 149 -1.41 -26.19 7.75
N LEU A 150 -0.10 -25.91 7.70
CA LEU A 150 0.87 -26.45 8.66
C LEU A 150 0.58 -25.98 10.09
N LEU A 151 0.23 -24.70 10.25
CA LEU A 151 -0.11 -24.13 11.55
C LEU A 151 -1.37 -24.78 12.12
N ARG A 152 -2.40 -24.97 11.30
CA ARG A 152 -3.63 -25.69 11.64
C ARG A 152 -3.34 -27.11 12.12
N ALA A 153 -2.49 -27.86 11.40
CA ALA A 153 -2.09 -29.20 11.80
C ALA A 153 -1.31 -29.22 13.13
N SER A 154 -0.41 -28.25 13.35
CA SER A 154 0.33 -28.15 14.62
C SER A 154 -0.56 -27.76 15.81
N ARG A 155 -1.57 -26.90 15.57
CA ARG A 155 -2.59 -26.53 16.54
C ARG A 155 -3.48 -27.74 16.90
N ASP A 156 -3.90 -28.53 15.90
CA ASP A 156 -4.64 -29.78 16.14
C ASP A 156 -3.86 -30.80 16.95
N ALA A 157 -2.56 -30.94 16.69
CA ALA A 157 -1.72 -31.81 17.49
C ALA A 157 -1.68 -31.34 18.95
N LEU A 158 -1.51 -30.03 19.19
CA LEU A 158 -1.49 -29.46 20.53
C LEU A 158 -2.83 -29.65 21.27
N SER A 159 -3.96 -29.46 20.61
CA SER A 159 -5.28 -29.66 21.22
C SER A 159 -5.50 -31.11 21.63
N MET A 160 -5.12 -32.08 20.79
CA MET A 160 -5.19 -33.50 21.12
C MET A 160 -4.28 -33.89 22.29
N GLU A 161 -3.05 -33.37 22.33
CA GLU A 161 -2.11 -33.63 23.44
C GLU A 161 -2.62 -33.02 24.76
N TYR A 162 -3.21 -31.83 24.69
CA TYR A 162 -3.84 -31.17 25.83
C TYR A 162 -5.02 -31.98 26.38
N GLU A 163 -5.92 -32.47 25.51
CA GLU A 163 -7.05 -33.31 25.90
C GLU A 163 -6.62 -34.64 26.54
N LYS A 164 -5.62 -35.32 25.96
CA LYS A 164 -5.03 -36.56 26.53
C LYS A 164 -4.53 -36.31 27.95
N LEU A 165 -3.84 -35.19 28.17
CA LEU A 165 -3.34 -34.82 29.49
C LEU A 165 -4.47 -34.54 30.48
N LEU A 166 -5.54 -33.85 30.08
CA LEU A 166 -6.71 -33.64 30.96
C LEU A 166 -7.33 -34.98 31.41
N ILE A 167 -7.40 -35.97 30.53
CA ILE A 167 -7.92 -37.30 30.84
C ILE A 167 -6.98 -38.03 31.82
N LEU A 168 -5.66 -38.03 31.55
CA LEU A 168 -4.67 -38.65 32.43
C LEU A 168 -4.66 -38.02 33.83
N LEU A 169 -4.76 -36.69 33.91
CA LEU A 169 -4.80 -35.96 35.18
C LEU A 169 -6.07 -36.30 35.98
N ASN A 170 -7.23 -36.39 35.33
CA ASN A 170 -8.49 -36.80 35.98
C ASN A 170 -8.45 -38.26 36.47
N GLN A 171 -7.81 -39.17 35.72
CA GLN A 171 -7.59 -40.55 36.15
C GLN A 171 -6.65 -40.63 37.36
N GLN A 172 -5.67 -39.74 37.49
CA GLN A 172 -4.74 -39.70 38.61
C GLN A 172 -5.35 -39.02 39.87
N ASN A 173 -6.16 -37.98 39.70
CA ASN A 173 -6.82 -37.24 40.79
C ASN A 173 -7.86 -38.07 41.55
N THR A 174 -8.44 -39.11 40.94
CA THR A 174 -9.31 -40.07 41.66
C THR A 174 -8.54 -40.98 42.63
N ALA A 175 -7.21 -41.06 42.51
CA ALA A 175 -6.34 -41.86 43.38
C ALA A 175 -5.53 -41.04 44.40
N SER A 176 -5.37 -39.72 44.21
CA SER A 176 -4.61 -38.83 45.09
C SER A 176 -5.18 -37.42 44.99
N GLY A 177 -5.95 -36.99 45.99
CA GLY A 177 -6.72 -35.73 45.98
C GLY A 177 -5.88 -34.45 46.10
N VAL A 178 -4.95 -34.20 45.18
CA VAL A 178 -4.17 -32.96 45.11
C VAL A 178 -4.16 -32.43 43.67
N SER A 179 -4.83 -31.31 43.44
CA SER A 179 -4.92 -30.62 42.15
C SER A 179 -3.62 -29.86 41.85
N VAL A 180 -2.70 -30.48 41.12
CA VAL A 180 -1.56 -29.77 40.52
C VAL A 180 -1.93 -29.44 39.07
N PHE A 181 -2.49 -28.26 38.85
CA PHE A 181 -2.62 -27.66 37.52
C PHE A 181 -1.46 -26.67 37.34
N PRO A 182 -0.45 -26.97 36.51
CA PRO A 182 0.61 -26.01 36.21
C PRO A 182 0.05 -24.77 35.50
N GLU A 183 0.56 -23.60 35.85
CA GLU A 183 0.21 -22.28 35.29
C GLU A 183 0.30 -22.22 33.74
N VAL A 184 1.10 -23.10 33.14
CA VAL A 184 1.23 -23.25 31.67
C VAL A 184 -0.10 -23.71 31.02
N PHE A 185 -0.99 -24.39 31.74
CA PHE A 185 -2.28 -24.86 31.22
C PHE A 185 -3.27 -23.73 30.89
N SER A 186 -3.16 -22.57 31.55
CA SER A 186 -4.06 -21.45 31.29
C SER A 186 -3.72 -20.70 30.00
N ARG A 187 -2.47 -20.83 29.51
CA ARG A 187 -1.97 -20.10 28.35
C ARG A 187 -2.18 -20.83 27.02
N ILE A 188 -2.41 -22.15 27.06
CA ILE A 188 -2.61 -22.96 25.85
C ILE A 188 -3.90 -22.59 25.11
N PRO A 189 -5.06 -22.39 25.77
CA PRO A 189 -6.27 -21.93 25.09
C PRO A 189 -6.08 -20.58 24.39
N GLU A 190 -5.32 -19.66 25.01
CA GLU A 190 -4.99 -18.35 24.44
C GLU A 190 -4.10 -18.48 23.18
N LEU A 191 -3.11 -19.37 23.22
CA LEU A 191 -2.26 -19.66 22.05
C LEU A 191 -3.05 -20.29 20.89
N ILE A 192 -3.99 -21.18 21.19
CA ILE A 192 -4.87 -21.80 20.19
C ILE A 192 -5.77 -20.72 19.56
N ALA A 193 -6.36 -19.84 20.37
CA ALA A 193 -7.20 -18.75 19.86
C ALA A 193 -6.42 -17.81 18.94
N ARG A 194 -5.19 -17.40 19.34
CA ARG A 194 -4.31 -16.59 18.48
C ARG A 194 -3.94 -17.31 17.18
N ALA A 195 -3.71 -18.62 17.24
CA ALA A 195 -3.42 -19.43 16.06
C ALA A 195 -4.61 -19.49 15.09
N ASP A 196 -5.83 -19.69 15.60
CA ASP A 196 -7.05 -19.72 14.78
C ASP A 196 -7.31 -18.37 14.10
N GLU A 197 -7.12 -17.27 14.82
CA GLU A 197 -7.21 -15.90 14.28
C GLU A 197 -6.24 -15.69 13.10
N GLN A 198 -4.96 -16.04 13.28
CA GLN A 198 -3.96 -15.88 12.22
C GLN A 198 -4.19 -16.81 11.01
N ILE A 199 -4.83 -17.97 11.20
CA ILE A 199 -5.22 -18.85 10.08
C ILE A 199 -6.32 -18.20 9.25
N GLU A 200 -7.36 -17.67 9.90
CA GLU A 200 -8.48 -17.03 9.23
C GLU A 200 -8.01 -15.77 8.48
N GLU A 201 -7.30 -14.87 9.16
CA GLU A 201 -6.75 -13.66 8.55
C GLU A 201 -5.77 -13.97 7.41
N GLY A 202 -4.93 -14.98 7.57
CA GLY A 202 -3.97 -15.40 6.55
C GLY A 202 -4.65 -15.96 5.30
N GLN A 203 -5.75 -16.72 5.45
CA GLN A 203 -6.54 -17.24 4.34
C GLN A 203 -7.26 -16.11 3.60
N LEU A 204 -7.88 -15.17 4.33
CA LEU A 204 -8.52 -14.00 3.73
C LEU A 204 -7.53 -13.12 2.95
N ALA A 205 -6.34 -12.86 3.51
CA ALA A 205 -5.31 -12.07 2.85
C ALA A 205 -4.79 -12.75 1.56
N ALA A 206 -4.64 -14.07 1.59
CA ALA A 206 -4.25 -14.85 0.42
C ALA A 206 -5.31 -14.81 -0.70
N ASP A 207 -6.60 -14.93 -0.34
CA ASP A 207 -7.70 -14.87 -1.31
C ASP A 207 -7.83 -13.47 -1.94
N GLN A 208 -7.67 -12.41 -1.14
CA GLN A 208 -7.67 -11.02 -1.63
C GLN A 208 -6.53 -10.75 -2.62
N GLY A 209 -5.35 -11.34 -2.40
CA GLY A 209 -4.18 -11.18 -3.28
C GLY A 209 -4.32 -11.86 -4.65
N ILE A 210 -5.23 -12.81 -4.78
CA ILE A 210 -5.50 -13.48 -6.06
C ILE A 210 -6.48 -12.66 -6.91
N HIS A 211 -7.32 -11.81 -6.27
CA HIS A 211 -8.48 -11.19 -6.91
C HIS A 211 -8.42 -9.67 -7.18
N ALA A 212 -7.56 -8.88 -6.54
CA ALA A 212 -7.45 -7.42 -6.77
C ALA A 212 -6.20 -7.09 -7.62
N PRO A 213 -6.24 -6.23 -8.68
CA PRO A 213 -7.22 -5.20 -9.06
C PRO A 213 -7.66 -5.27 -10.54
N SER A 214 -7.96 -6.44 -11.10
CA SER A 214 -8.34 -6.56 -12.54
C SER A 214 -9.86 -6.53 -12.80
N SER A 215 -10.70 -6.73 -11.78
CA SER A 215 -12.14 -7.00 -11.96
C SER A 215 -13.08 -5.85 -11.60
N GLU A 216 -12.58 -4.70 -11.14
CA GLU A 216 -13.39 -3.52 -10.82
C GLU A 216 -12.95 -2.30 -11.64
N ILE A 217 -13.10 -2.38 -12.97
CA ILE A 217 -13.22 -1.19 -13.80
C ILE A 217 -14.51 -1.34 -14.60
N ARG A 218 -15.58 -0.76 -14.06
CA ARG A 218 -16.74 -0.38 -14.86
C ARG A 218 -16.33 0.87 -15.62
N ASP A 219 -16.16 0.73 -16.93
CA ASP A 219 -15.89 1.84 -17.84
C ASP A 219 -16.90 2.99 -17.61
N PRO A 220 -16.46 4.25 -17.45
CA PRO A 220 -17.29 5.36 -17.88
C PRO A 220 -17.25 5.37 -19.42
N ASP A 221 -18.33 4.90 -20.03
CA ASP A 221 -18.59 5.00 -21.46
C ASP A 221 -18.29 6.45 -21.94
N PRO A 222 -17.38 6.67 -22.91
CA PRO A 222 -17.31 7.94 -23.60
C PRO A 222 -18.52 7.98 -24.53
N SER A 223 -19.57 8.68 -24.11
CA SER A 223 -20.73 8.95 -24.95
C SER A 223 -20.26 9.56 -26.28
N LEU A 224 -20.26 8.72 -27.31
CA LEU A 224 -20.11 9.11 -28.71
C LEU A 224 -21.28 10.03 -29.07
N ASN A 225 -20.94 11.22 -29.56
CA ASN A 225 -21.88 12.11 -30.25
C ASN A 225 -22.37 11.41 -31.53
N ASP A 226 -23.61 10.95 -31.51
CA ASP A 226 -24.44 10.76 -32.70
C ASP A 226 -25.84 11.26 -32.34
N ASP A 227 -26.22 12.43 -32.83
CA ASP A 227 -27.33 12.51 -33.79
C ASP A 227 -27.62 13.96 -34.23
N ILE A 228 -27.70 14.07 -35.56
CA ILE A 228 -28.26 15.19 -36.32
C ILE A 228 -29.78 14.96 -36.46
N SER A 229 -30.55 16.06 -36.47
CA SER A 229 -32.00 16.22 -36.75
C SER A 229 -32.92 15.84 -35.58
N ASP A 230 -33.98 16.58 -35.21
CA ASP A 230 -34.88 17.40 -36.01
C ASP A 230 -35.47 18.57 -35.18
N ASN A 231 -35.83 19.61 -35.91
CA ASN A 231 -36.49 20.83 -35.45
C ASN A 231 -37.99 20.60 -35.22
N THR A 232 -38.59 21.08 -34.12
CA THR A 232 -39.86 21.86 -34.12
C THR A 232 -40.38 22.20 -32.72
N SER A 233 -40.42 23.51 -32.42
CA SER A 233 -41.48 24.30 -31.73
C SER A 233 -42.26 23.76 -30.52
N ASN A 234 -42.13 24.47 -29.38
CA ASN A 234 -43.20 25.22 -28.65
C ASN A 234 -42.65 25.69 -27.28
N VAL A 235 -42.37 26.99 -27.06
CA VAL A 235 -43.27 28.10 -26.62
C VAL A 235 -43.56 28.12 -25.11
N ALA A 236 -43.22 29.28 -24.51
CA ALA A 236 -43.70 29.90 -23.26
C ALA A 236 -43.23 29.25 -21.94
N ASP A 237 -42.91 29.97 -20.87
CA ASP A 237 -42.83 31.40 -20.55
C ASP A 237 -42.15 31.52 -19.15
N SER A 238 -41.83 32.76 -18.76
CA SER A 238 -41.67 33.25 -17.37
C SER A 238 -40.27 33.37 -16.74
N GLU A 239 -39.71 34.56 -16.95
CA GLU A 239 -39.30 35.56 -15.95
C GLU A 239 -38.58 35.16 -14.64
N SER A 240 -37.38 35.74 -14.53
CA SER A 240 -36.68 36.33 -13.37
C SER A 240 -37.25 36.18 -11.96
N THR A 241 -36.37 35.86 -11.01
CA THR A 241 -36.07 36.74 -9.86
C THR A 241 -34.65 36.48 -9.34
N VAL A 242 -33.87 37.56 -9.26
CA VAL A 242 -32.73 37.70 -8.36
C VAL A 242 -33.28 37.86 -6.95
N ASP A 243 -32.75 37.13 -5.97
CA ASP A 243 -32.64 37.66 -4.60
C ASP A 243 -31.49 36.97 -3.86
N GLU A 244 -30.59 37.80 -3.36
CA GLU A 244 -29.52 37.49 -2.42
C GLU A 244 -30.14 37.18 -1.05
N ASN A 245 -29.55 36.24 -0.30
CA ASN A 245 -29.48 36.30 1.17
C ASN A 245 -28.34 35.38 1.64
N GLU A 246 -27.25 36.01 2.06
CA GLU A 246 -26.28 35.44 2.98
C GLU A 246 -26.91 35.38 4.38
N GLU A 247 -26.93 34.20 5.00
CA GLU A 247 -27.01 34.09 6.46
C GLU A 247 -25.94 33.09 6.92
N ASP A 248 -25.00 33.63 7.69
CA ASP A 248 -23.97 32.94 8.45
C ASP A 248 -24.60 32.00 9.49
N ASP A 249 -24.36 30.69 9.36
CA ASP A 249 -24.48 29.76 10.49
C ASP A 249 -23.18 28.99 10.65
N GLU A 250 -22.45 29.38 11.69
CA GLU A 250 -21.17 28.85 12.16
C GLU A 250 -21.38 27.42 12.71
N ILE A 251 -21.49 26.43 11.82
CA ILE A 251 -21.51 25.01 12.20
C ILE A 251 -20.07 24.54 12.41
N ALA A 252 -19.67 24.44 13.67
CA ALA A 252 -18.42 23.80 14.08
C ALA A 252 -18.31 22.39 13.46
N PRO A 253 -17.21 22.04 12.77
CA PRO A 253 -17.08 20.74 12.12
C PRO A 253 -17.01 19.62 13.18
N PRO A 254 -17.65 18.46 12.91
CA PRO A 254 -17.66 17.33 13.83
C PRO A 254 -16.26 16.75 14.07
N PRO A 255 -15.98 16.10 15.22
CA PRO A 255 -14.62 15.88 15.74
C PRO A 255 -13.80 14.81 15.03
N PHE A 256 -14.22 14.33 13.86
CA PHE A 256 -13.55 13.23 13.16
C PHE A 256 -13.90 13.20 11.67
N ALA A 257 -13.61 14.29 10.95
CA ALA A 257 -13.55 14.26 9.50
C ALA A 257 -12.18 13.68 9.07
N PRO A 258 -12.11 12.72 8.13
CA PRO A 258 -10.85 12.38 7.48
C PRO A 258 -10.23 13.67 6.87
N PRO A 259 -8.89 13.79 6.80
CA PRO A 259 -8.25 14.98 6.26
C PRO A 259 -8.77 15.27 4.84
N PRO A 260 -8.86 16.55 4.43
CA PRO A 260 -9.37 16.90 3.11
C PRO A 260 -8.52 16.21 2.03
N SER A 261 -9.13 15.27 1.31
CA SER A 261 -8.54 14.65 0.12
C SER A 261 -8.70 15.61 -1.05
N PHE A 262 -7.61 15.98 -1.71
CA PHE A 262 -7.67 16.85 -2.88
C PHE A 262 -8.18 16.06 -4.08
N SER A 263 -9.22 16.55 -4.77
CA SER A 263 -9.65 16.00 -6.06
C SER A 263 -8.73 16.52 -7.17
N VAL A 264 -7.53 15.95 -7.25
CA VAL A 264 -6.50 16.33 -8.24
C VAL A 264 -6.66 15.49 -9.51
N SER A 265 -6.62 16.12 -10.68
CA SER A 265 -6.62 15.39 -11.96
C SER A 265 -5.35 14.54 -12.12
N ALA A 266 -5.42 13.47 -12.92
CA ALA A 266 -4.25 12.63 -13.18
C ALA A 266 -3.06 13.43 -13.72
N SER A 267 -3.38 14.41 -14.57
CA SER A 267 -2.45 15.34 -15.16
C SER A 267 -1.75 16.22 -14.14
N GLU A 268 -2.48 16.79 -13.19
CA GLU A 268 -1.91 17.62 -12.13
C GLU A 268 -1.11 16.81 -11.10
N SER A 269 -1.52 15.57 -10.81
CA SER A 269 -0.78 14.67 -9.91
C SER A 269 0.60 14.31 -10.47
N LEU A 270 0.68 14.03 -11.78
CA LEU A 270 1.95 13.78 -12.46
C LEU A 270 2.82 15.04 -12.56
N LEU A 271 2.21 16.19 -12.85
CA LEU A 271 2.90 17.49 -12.85
C LEU A 271 3.53 17.77 -11.48
N LEU A 272 2.77 17.57 -10.41
CA LEU A 272 3.26 17.72 -9.04
C LEU A 272 4.38 16.73 -8.73
N SER A 273 4.25 15.46 -9.14
CA SER A 273 5.28 14.44 -8.93
C SER A 273 6.59 14.77 -9.62
N ALA A 274 6.53 15.23 -10.88
CA ALA A 274 7.69 15.67 -11.64
C ALA A 274 8.37 16.88 -10.97
N LEU A 275 7.58 17.83 -10.47
CA LEU A 275 8.11 18.97 -9.73
C LEU A 275 8.82 18.54 -8.44
N ILE A 276 8.20 17.68 -7.63
CA ILE A 276 8.79 17.19 -6.37
C ILE A 276 10.10 16.45 -6.63
N GLN A 277 10.19 15.66 -7.70
CA GLN A 277 11.45 15.02 -8.07
C GLN A 277 12.52 16.02 -8.46
N CYS A 278 12.16 17.09 -9.18
CA CYS A 278 13.10 18.14 -9.54
C CYS A 278 13.64 18.88 -8.32
N GLU A 279 12.77 19.22 -7.36
CA GLU A 279 13.11 20.12 -6.25
C GLU A 279 13.59 19.37 -5.00
N ALA A 280 13.04 18.18 -4.73
CA ALA A 280 13.26 17.41 -3.51
C ALA A 280 13.62 15.94 -3.75
N GLY A 281 13.93 15.53 -4.98
CA GLY A 281 14.15 14.12 -5.33
C GLY A 281 15.32 13.44 -4.59
N THR A 282 16.24 14.21 -4.00
CA THR A 282 17.34 13.68 -3.16
C THR A 282 17.07 13.73 -1.66
N GLU A 283 15.93 14.26 -1.24
CA GLU A 283 15.56 14.45 0.16
C GLU A 283 14.85 13.22 0.75
N ASP A 284 14.60 13.23 2.06
CA ASP A 284 13.85 12.17 2.74
C ASP A 284 12.37 12.17 2.31
N TYR A 285 11.71 11.01 2.41
CA TYR A 285 10.30 10.83 2.05
C TYR A 285 9.37 11.87 2.69
N THR A 286 9.58 12.16 3.98
CA THR A 286 8.79 13.15 4.73
C THR A 286 8.98 14.57 4.21
N ALA A 287 10.18 14.92 3.74
CA ALA A 287 10.46 16.21 3.12
C ALA A 287 9.79 16.35 1.74
N MET A 288 9.78 15.27 0.95
CA MET A 288 9.03 15.23 -0.32
C MET A 288 7.53 15.41 -0.08
N THR A 289 6.95 14.68 0.88
CA THR A 289 5.52 14.82 1.26
C THR A 289 5.23 16.20 1.83
N ALA A 290 6.13 16.79 2.62
CA ALA A 290 6.01 18.15 3.16
C ALA A 290 5.95 19.18 2.03
N LEU A 291 6.85 19.09 1.05
CA LEU A 291 6.86 20.01 -0.09
C LEU A 291 5.60 19.87 -0.95
N ALA A 292 5.16 18.64 -1.21
CA ALA A 292 3.90 18.38 -1.91
C ALA A 292 2.69 18.96 -1.14
N SER A 293 2.65 18.77 0.18
CA SER A 293 1.60 19.31 1.06
C SER A 293 1.58 20.84 1.04
N CYS A 294 2.76 21.50 0.96
CA CYS A 294 2.84 22.95 0.87
C CYS A 294 2.19 23.49 -0.40
N ILE A 295 2.43 22.84 -1.54
CA ILE A 295 1.81 23.19 -2.83
C ILE A 295 0.30 22.96 -2.76
N LEU A 296 -0.16 21.84 -2.19
CA LEU A 296 -1.58 21.57 -2.01
C LEU A 296 -2.25 22.58 -1.07
N ASN A 297 -1.59 22.99 0.01
CA ASN A 297 -2.08 24.05 0.89
C ASN A 297 -2.25 25.39 0.15
N ARG A 298 -1.34 25.72 -0.79
CA ARG A 298 -1.49 26.89 -1.65
C ARG A 298 -2.74 26.78 -2.52
N VAL A 299 -2.95 25.63 -3.16
CA VAL A 299 -4.15 25.39 -3.98
C VAL A 299 -5.44 25.56 -3.16
N SER A 300 -5.44 25.17 -1.88
CA SER A 300 -6.58 25.39 -0.97
C SER A 300 -6.71 26.83 -0.45
N SER A 301 -5.66 27.64 -0.55
CA SER A 301 -5.65 28.99 0.01
C SER A 301 -6.20 30.00 -0.99
N PRO A 302 -7.07 30.94 -0.57
CA PRO A 302 -7.57 31.99 -1.45
C PRO A 302 -6.49 33.00 -1.89
N LEU A 303 -5.29 32.92 -1.29
CA LEU A 303 -4.15 33.79 -1.62
C LEU A 303 -3.41 33.35 -2.89
N PHE A 304 -3.65 32.13 -3.37
CA PHE A 304 -2.95 31.53 -4.49
C PHE A 304 -3.95 31.03 -5.55
N PRO A 305 -3.48 30.71 -6.76
CA PRO A 305 -4.30 30.05 -7.76
C PRO A 305 -4.90 28.74 -7.22
N ASN A 306 -6.13 28.45 -7.63
CA ASN A 306 -6.91 27.29 -7.18
C ASN A 306 -6.64 26.00 -8.01
N SER A 307 -5.51 25.92 -8.70
CA SER A 307 -5.07 24.76 -9.45
C SER A 307 -3.58 24.51 -9.25
N ILE A 308 -3.14 23.26 -9.35
CA ILE A 308 -1.73 22.90 -9.14
C ILE A 308 -0.88 23.56 -10.21
N SER A 309 -1.29 23.50 -11.48
CA SER A 309 -0.58 24.16 -12.58
C SER A 309 -0.48 25.66 -12.35
N GLY A 310 -1.56 26.31 -11.88
CA GLY A 310 -1.56 27.74 -11.58
C GLY A 310 -0.57 28.12 -10.49
N VAL A 311 -0.51 27.35 -9.39
CA VAL A 311 0.48 27.58 -8.32
C VAL A 311 1.90 27.43 -8.86
N ILE A 312 2.17 26.35 -9.58
CA ILE A 312 3.50 26.03 -10.13
C ILE A 312 3.98 27.09 -11.14
N GLU A 313 3.10 27.56 -12.02
CA GLU A 313 3.42 28.56 -13.04
C GLU A 313 3.55 29.97 -12.45
N SER A 314 2.79 30.28 -11.40
CA SER A 314 2.76 31.61 -10.80
C SER A 314 4.01 31.97 -10.00
N GLU A 315 4.79 30.97 -9.56
CA GLU A 315 5.91 31.18 -8.65
C GLU A 315 7.28 30.92 -9.30
N PRO A 316 8.20 31.91 -9.31
CA PRO A 316 9.57 31.72 -9.77
C PRO A 316 10.42 30.87 -8.81
N LEU A 317 9.79 30.30 -7.77
CA LEU A 317 10.44 29.48 -6.75
C LEU A 317 10.84 28.10 -7.32
N PHE A 318 10.16 27.65 -8.38
CA PHE A 318 10.40 26.38 -9.04
C PHE A 318 11.28 26.59 -10.29
N SER A 319 12.59 26.66 -10.07
CA SER A 319 13.58 26.85 -11.14
C SER A 319 13.44 25.83 -12.29
N SER A 320 12.94 24.65 -11.94
CA SER A 320 12.75 23.50 -12.83
C SER A 320 11.66 23.68 -13.89
N VAL A 321 10.71 24.62 -13.67
CA VAL A 321 9.65 24.96 -14.65
C VAL A 321 10.25 25.67 -15.87
N SER A 322 11.22 26.57 -15.65
CA SER A 322 11.84 27.37 -16.72
C SER A 322 12.87 26.58 -17.53
N ASP A 323 13.46 25.54 -16.94
CA ASP A 323 14.53 24.75 -17.54
C ASP A 323 14.03 23.59 -18.43
N GLY A 324 12.70 23.40 -18.57
CA GLY A 324 12.09 22.29 -19.32
C GLY A 324 12.29 20.91 -18.69
N ARG A 325 12.82 20.85 -17.46
CA ARG A 325 13.10 19.60 -16.74
C ARG A 325 11.84 18.86 -16.33
N ILE A 326 10.81 19.59 -15.94
CA ILE A 326 9.50 19.02 -15.59
C ILE A 326 8.89 18.33 -16.81
N GLU A 327 8.93 18.99 -17.97
CA GLU A 327 8.44 18.40 -19.22
C GLU A 327 9.23 17.13 -19.58
N ALA A 328 10.56 17.15 -19.48
CA ALA A 328 11.40 15.98 -19.70
C ALA A 328 11.07 14.80 -18.75
N LEU A 329 10.67 15.07 -17.50
CA LEU A 329 10.22 14.04 -16.55
C LEU A 329 8.81 13.54 -16.85
N LEU A 330 7.89 14.40 -17.27
CA LEU A 330 6.55 13.99 -17.72
C LEU A 330 6.61 13.02 -18.91
N TYR A 331 7.58 13.21 -19.80
CA TYR A 331 7.91 12.27 -20.89
C TYR A 331 8.99 11.25 -20.53
N GLY A 332 9.46 11.21 -19.28
CA GLY A 332 10.57 10.38 -18.83
C GLY A 332 10.24 9.57 -17.58
N ASP A 333 11.26 9.35 -16.75
CA ASP A 333 11.14 8.49 -15.57
C ASP A 333 10.93 9.35 -14.33
N ILE A 334 9.71 9.34 -13.82
CA ILE A 334 9.42 9.90 -12.50
C ILE A 334 9.72 8.82 -11.45
N ASP A 335 10.47 9.13 -10.40
CA ASP A 335 10.74 8.16 -9.34
C ASP A 335 9.44 7.79 -8.62
N SER A 336 9.23 6.48 -8.46
CA SER A 336 8.14 5.90 -7.67
C SER A 336 8.07 6.48 -6.25
N VAL A 337 9.20 6.84 -5.65
CA VAL A 337 9.24 7.44 -4.30
C VAL A 337 8.57 8.81 -4.30
N CYS A 338 8.89 9.67 -5.27
CA CYS A 338 8.28 10.99 -5.40
C CYS A 338 6.78 10.90 -5.72
N GLN A 339 6.40 9.98 -6.60
CA GLN A 339 5.01 9.68 -6.92
C GLN A 339 4.21 9.24 -5.69
N ASN A 340 4.77 8.34 -4.89
CA ASN A 340 4.13 7.89 -3.64
C ASN A 340 4.01 9.03 -2.62
N ALA A 341 5.05 9.86 -2.48
CA ALA A 341 5.01 11.00 -1.57
C ALA A 341 3.91 12.02 -1.94
N VAL A 342 3.71 12.25 -3.24
CA VAL A 342 2.62 13.09 -3.76
C VAL A 342 1.27 12.43 -3.55
N PHE A 343 1.15 11.12 -3.83
CA PHE A 343 -0.09 10.38 -3.61
C PHE A 343 -0.52 10.41 -2.13
N ASP A 344 0.42 10.24 -1.20
CA ASP A 344 0.16 10.34 0.23
C ASP A 344 -0.28 11.75 0.63
N ALA A 345 0.30 12.79 0.04
CA ALA A 345 -0.09 14.18 0.27
C ALA A 345 -1.50 14.49 -0.25
N ILE A 346 -1.83 14.05 -1.47
CA ILE A 346 -3.17 14.18 -2.08
C ILE A 346 -4.22 13.43 -1.24
N SER A 347 -3.84 12.28 -0.68
CA SER A 347 -4.67 11.47 0.22
C SER A 347 -4.86 12.10 1.61
N GLY A 348 -4.24 13.25 1.89
CA GLY A 348 -4.43 14.04 3.10
C GLY A 348 -3.29 13.93 4.13
N THR A 349 -2.18 13.26 3.81
CA THR A 349 -0.99 13.23 4.69
C THR A 349 -0.29 14.57 4.64
N ASN A 350 -0.30 15.32 5.73
CA ASN A 350 0.29 16.65 5.77
C ASN A 350 1.18 16.84 7.03
N PRO A 351 2.52 16.72 6.90
CA PRO A 351 3.44 16.85 8.03
C PRO A 351 3.72 18.30 8.45
N ILE A 352 3.32 19.29 7.65
CA ILE A 352 3.61 20.73 7.88
C ILE A 352 2.40 21.52 8.35
N GLY A 353 1.22 20.91 8.45
CA GLY A 353 -0.02 21.62 8.80
C GLY A 353 -0.39 22.64 7.73
N SER A 354 -0.74 23.86 8.13
CA SER A 354 -1.23 24.92 7.21
C SER A 354 -0.13 25.80 6.61
N CYS A 355 1.15 25.42 6.69
CA CYS A 355 2.24 26.22 6.14
C CYS A 355 2.10 26.40 4.62
N LEU A 356 2.25 27.64 4.16
CA LEU A 356 2.10 28.05 2.77
C LEU A 356 3.44 28.40 2.13
N TYR A 357 4.48 28.59 2.94
CA TYR A 357 5.79 28.99 2.45
C TYR A 357 6.85 27.99 2.88
N PHE A 358 7.92 27.90 2.09
CA PHE A 358 9.10 27.15 2.42
C PHE A 358 10.35 27.92 1.99
N SER A 359 11.45 27.62 2.65
CA SER A 359 12.75 28.23 2.40
C SER A 359 13.85 27.19 2.64
N PRO A 360 15.05 27.37 2.07
CA PRO A 360 16.18 26.52 2.42
C PRO A 360 16.44 26.57 3.94
N ALA A 361 16.80 25.44 4.54
CA ALA A 361 17.09 25.34 5.98
C ALA A 361 18.26 26.22 6.44
N SER A 362 19.11 26.66 5.50
CA SER A 362 20.17 27.64 5.74
C SER A 362 19.66 29.08 5.91
N SER A 363 18.39 29.34 5.64
CA SER A 363 17.77 30.66 5.80
C SER A 363 17.33 30.90 7.25
N SER A 364 17.15 32.17 7.61
CA SER A 364 16.77 32.58 8.97
C SER A 364 15.29 32.36 9.31
N ALA A 365 14.54 31.61 8.49
CA ALA A 365 13.12 31.36 8.70
C ALA A 365 12.87 30.46 9.92
N SER A 366 11.85 30.78 10.72
CA SER A 366 11.46 30.00 11.89
C SER A 366 10.22 29.17 11.54
N GLY A 367 10.35 27.85 11.54
CA GLY A 367 9.27 26.95 11.11
C GLY A 367 9.62 25.47 11.25
N ALA A 368 8.73 24.59 10.75
CA ALA A 368 8.97 23.14 10.76
C ALA A 368 10.04 22.78 9.72
N THR A 369 11.07 22.04 10.12
CA THR A 369 12.20 21.69 9.23
C THR A 369 12.14 20.23 8.85
N PHE A 370 12.14 19.95 7.54
CA PHE A 370 12.21 18.61 6.97
C PHE A 370 13.25 18.60 5.85
N GLY A 371 14.28 17.76 5.98
CA GLY A 371 15.39 17.73 5.03
C GLY A 371 16.08 19.10 4.92
N SER A 372 16.30 19.55 3.69
CA SER A 372 16.84 20.87 3.38
C SER A 372 15.82 22.03 3.40
N PHE A 373 14.57 21.79 3.81
CA PHE A 373 13.49 22.80 3.78
C PHE A 373 12.98 23.17 5.17
N THR A 374 12.72 24.48 5.36
CA THR A 374 11.99 25.03 6.51
C THR A 374 10.68 25.65 6.05
N PHE A 375 9.56 25.16 6.59
CA PHE A 375 8.18 25.51 6.25
C PHE A 375 7.56 26.45 7.28
N TYR A 376 6.84 27.49 6.84
CA TYR A 376 6.21 28.49 7.72
C TYR A 376 4.89 29.05 7.17
#